data_AF-A0AAE7BB75-F1
#
_entry.id   AF-A0AAE7BB75-F1
#
_cell.length_a   1.000
_cell.length_b   1.000
_cell.length_c   1.000
_cell.angle_alpha   90.00
_cell.angle_beta   90.00
_cell.angle_gamma   90.00
#
_symmetry.space_group_name_H-M   'P 1'
#
loop_
_entity.id
_entity.type
_entity.pdbx_description
1 polymer ?
#
loop_
_entity_poly.entity_id
_entity_poly.type
_entity_poly.pdbx_seq_one_letter_code
_entity_poly.pdbx_strand_id
1 'polypeptide(L)'
;MISLSNKLILNISKIVISTLVIYSALYITFRAMNYYKSYYEKEKLTNELQVKREETNSLKTKVNEAKKRIQNLEKSYITKEELEPKVKEIFKRMSLVDYQLNYIDAKKMCIDRYIIVARIHTESENGLKAAEGILSYLGEIKKSDKDDSLYFVNYISKAKEIK
;
A
#
# COMPACT_ATOMS: atom_id res chain seq x y z
N MET A 1 49.96 -20.76 -72.74
CA MET A 1 48.91 -19.72 -72.66
C MET A 1 47.57 -20.41 -72.83
N ILE A 2 46.73 -20.45 -71.79
CA ILE A 2 45.38 -21.00 -71.92
C ILE A 2 44.54 -19.95 -72.64
N SER A 3 44.32 -20.11 -73.94
CA SER A 3 43.45 -19.22 -74.71
C SER A 3 41.99 -19.59 -74.40
N LEU A 4 41.45 -19.05 -73.32
CA LEU A 4 40.02 -19.10 -73.09
C LEU A 4 39.30 -18.31 -74.18
N SER A 5 38.34 -18.96 -74.83
CA SER A 5 37.42 -18.31 -75.77
C SER A 5 36.69 -17.17 -75.07
N ASN A 6 36.80 -15.96 -75.61
CA ASN A 6 36.10 -14.76 -75.12
C ASN A 6 34.59 -15.00 -74.92
N LYS A 7 34.00 -15.90 -75.72
CA LYS A 7 32.57 -16.24 -75.66
C LYS A 7 32.20 -17.05 -74.41
N LEU A 8 33.10 -17.92 -73.93
CA LEU A 8 32.90 -18.68 -72.68
C LEU A 8 33.04 -17.77 -71.45
N ILE A 9 34.04 -16.88 -71.44
CA ILE A 9 34.25 -15.89 -70.36
C ILE A 9 33.04 -14.97 -70.22
N LEU A 10 32.50 -14.47 -71.34
CA LEU A 10 31.31 -13.63 -71.35
C LEU A 10 30.06 -14.33 -70.79
N ASN A 11 29.85 -15.61 -71.14
CA ASN A 11 28.70 -16.36 -70.63
C ASN A 11 28.81 -16.67 -69.13
N ILE A 12 30.00 -17.06 -68.64
CA ILE A 12 30.25 -17.30 -67.22
C ILE A 12 30.08 -15.99 -66.42
N SER A 13 30.65 -14.89 -66.92
CA SER A 13 30.50 -13.57 -66.29
C SER A 13 29.04 -13.15 -66.19
N LYS A 14 28.22 -13.34 -67.23
CA LYS A 14 26.78 -13.07 -67.20
C LYS A 14 26.05 -13.88 -66.13
N ILE A 15 26.38 -15.18 -66.00
CA ILE A 15 25.77 -16.04 -64.97
C ILE A 15 26.15 -15.57 -63.57
N VAL A 16 27.43 -15.29 -63.33
CA VAL A 16 27.91 -14.80 -62.02
C VAL A 16 27.26 -13.48 -61.64
N ILE A 17 27.19 -12.52 -62.59
CA ILE A 17 26.53 -11.23 -62.36
C ILE A 17 25.04 -11.43 -62.08
N SER A 18 24.34 -12.28 -62.85
CA SER A 18 22.92 -12.56 -62.63
C SER A 18 22.65 -13.17 -61.25
N THR A 19 23.44 -14.15 -60.83
CA THR A 19 23.33 -14.75 -59.50
C THR A 19 23.61 -13.73 -58.39
N LEU A 20 24.59 -12.84 -58.58
CA LEU A 20 24.94 -11.81 -57.62
C LEU A 20 23.82 -10.75 -57.48
N VAL A 21 23.17 -10.39 -58.59
CA VAL A 21 22.00 -9.51 -58.58
C VAL A 21 20.83 -10.15 -57.84
N ILE A 22 20.54 -11.43 -58.10
CA ILE A 22 19.46 -12.17 -57.43
C ILE A 22 19.73 -12.27 -55.92
N TYR A 23 20.96 -12.64 -55.54
CA TYR A 23 21.35 -12.73 -54.13
C TYR A 23 21.24 -11.37 -53.41
N SER A 24 21.70 -10.30 -54.06
CA SER A 24 21.62 -8.94 -53.51
C SER A 24 20.16 -8.50 -53.32
N ALA A 25 19.30 -8.80 -54.29
CA ALA A 25 17.86 -8.52 -54.19
C ALA A 25 17.21 -9.28 -53.02
N LEU A 26 17.49 -10.58 -52.88
CA LEU A 26 16.98 -11.40 -51.76
C LEU A 26 17.50 -10.92 -50.40
N TYR A 27 18.76 -10.49 -50.31
CA TYR A 27 19.32 -9.96 -49.08
C TYR A 27 18.64 -8.63 -48.67
N ILE A 28 18.41 -7.73 -49.64
CA ILE A 28 17.73 -6.45 -49.39
C ILE A 28 16.29 -6.69 -48.93
N THR A 29 15.54 -7.60 -49.58
CA THR A 29 14.15 -7.91 -49.16
C THR A 29 14.10 -8.53 -47.78
N PHE A 30 15.00 -9.46 -47.45
CA PHE A 30 15.08 -10.05 -46.11
C PHE A 30 15.42 -9.00 -45.03
N ARG A 31 16.36 -8.09 -45.32
CA ARG A 31 16.70 -6.98 -44.40
C ARG A 31 15.53 -6.02 -44.22
N ALA A 32 14.84 -5.65 -45.30
CA ALA A 32 13.66 -4.80 -45.24
C ALA A 32 12.55 -5.44 -44.39
N MET A 33 12.26 -6.72 -44.60
CA MET A 33 11.24 -7.45 -43.85
C MET A 33 11.55 -7.49 -42.34
N ASN A 34 12.80 -7.77 -41.96
CA ASN A 34 13.21 -7.74 -40.56
C ASN A 34 13.16 -6.33 -39.95
N TYR A 35 13.52 -5.31 -40.72
CA TYR A 35 13.42 -3.92 -40.29
C TYR A 35 11.96 -3.53 -40.01
N TYR A 36 11.03 -3.83 -40.93
CA TYR A 36 9.61 -3.56 -40.73
C TYR A 36 9.04 -4.32 -39.53
N LYS A 37 9.42 -5.59 -39.36
CA LYS A 37 9.00 -6.39 -38.19
C LYS A 37 9.48 -5.75 -36.89
N SER A 38 10.76 -5.39 -36.82
CA SER A 38 11.34 -4.74 -35.63
C SER A 38 10.74 -3.37 -35.36
N TYR A 39 10.44 -2.59 -36.40
CA TYR A 39 9.78 -1.30 -36.27
C TYR A 39 8.37 -1.44 -35.68
N TYR A 40 7.57 -2.37 -36.21
CA TYR A 40 6.22 -2.63 -35.71
C TYR A 40 6.21 -3.14 -34.26
N GLU A 41 7.13 -4.04 -33.91
CA GLU A 41 7.30 -4.50 -32.53
C GLU A 41 7.65 -3.35 -31.58
N LYS A 42 8.56 -2.45 -31.99
CA LYS A 42 8.90 -1.24 -31.21
C LYS A 42 7.70 -0.32 -31.02
N GLU A 43 6.92 -0.08 -32.07
CA GLU A 43 5.73 0.78 -32.00
C GLU A 43 4.68 0.18 -31.06
N LYS A 44 4.41 -1.13 -31.19
CA LYS A 44 3.50 -1.86 -30.30
C LYS A 44 3.95 -1.78 -28.84
N LEU A 45 5.23 -2.07 -28.57
CA LEU A 45 5.81 -1.99 -27.22
C LEU A 45 5.75 -0.57 -26.66
N THR A 46 5.98 0.45 -27.49
CA THR A 46 5.91 1.86 -27.07
C THR A 46 4.50 2.26 -26.69
N ASN A 47 3.50 1.86 -27.48
CA ASN A 47 2.09 2.12 -27.19
C ASN A 47 1.65 1.40 -25.91
N GLU A 48 2.01 0.13 -25.76
CA GLU A 48 1.69 -0.65 -24.55
C GLU A 48 2.34 -0.03 -23.30
N LEU A 49 3.60 0.41 -23.41
CA LEU A 49 4.31 1.07 -22.32
C LEU A 49 3.68 2.42 -21.97
N GLN A 50 3.20 3.18 -22.96
CA GLN A 50 2.48 4.43 -22.72
C GLN A 50 1.17 4.17 -21.96
N VAL A 51 0.36 3.20 -22.41
CA VAL A 51 -0.89 2.83 -21.73
C VAL A 51 -0.60 2.39 -20.29
N LYS A 52 0.39 1.52 -20.08
CA LYS A 52 0.78 1.07 -18.72
C LYS A 52 1.26 2.21 -17.83
N ARG A 53 1.94 3.21 -18.42
CA ARG A 53 2.37 4.41 -17.70
C ARG A 53 1.19 5.28 -17.29
N GLU A 54 0.22 5.46 -18.17
CA GLU A 54 -1.02 6.20 -17.89
C GLU A 54 -1.86 5.49 -16.80
N GLU A 55 -2.02 4.17 -16.90
CA GLU A 55 -2.67 3.35 -15.87
C GLU A 55 -1.96 3.49 -14.51
N THR A 56 -0.64 3.41 -14.49
CA THR A 56 0.17 3.55 -13.27
C THR A 56 0.04 4.95 -12.67
N ASN A 57 0.07 5.99 -13.49
CA ASN A 57 -0.11 7.37 -13.03
C ASN A 57 -1.51 7.59 -12.46
N SER A 58 -2.54 7.07 -13.12
CA SER A 58 -3.92 7.12 -12.63
C SER A 58 -4.06 6.41 -11.28
N LEU A 59 -3.47 5.22 -11.15
CA LEU A 59 -3.47 4.48 -9.88
C LEU A 59 -2.72 5.24 -8.78
N LYS A 60 -1.56 5.82 -9.10
CA LYS A 60 -0.77 6.64 -8.16
C LYS A 60 -1.58 7.85 -7.66
N THR A 61 -2.33 8.50 -8.54
CA THR A 61 -3.23 9.60 -8.16
C THR A 61 -4.32 9.13 -7.21
N LYS A 62 -5.01 8.02 -7.52
CA LYS A 62 -6.04 7.44 -6.63
C LYS A 62 -5.49 7.06 -5.25
N VAL A 63 -4.30 6.47 -5.20
CA VAL A 63 -3.62 6.15 -3.93
C VAL A 63 -3.29 7.42 -3.13
N ASN A 64 -2.80 8.47 -3.79
CA ASN A 64 -2.51 9.74 -3.14
C ASN A 64 -3.79 10.41 -2.60
N GLU A 65 -4.89 10.36 -3.34
CA GLU A 65 -6.19 10.87 -2.89
C GLU A 65 -6.71 10.08 -1.68
N ALA A 66 -6.65 8.75 -1.72
CA ALA A 66 -7.03 7.89 -0.59
C ALA A 66 -6.18 8.21 0.65
N LYS A 67 -4.86 8.35 0.48
CA LYS A 67 -3.94 8.73 1.56
C LYS A 67 -4.30 10.08 2.16
N LYS A 68 -4.60 11.09 1.32
CA LYS A 68 -5.04 12.42 1.80
C LYS A 68 -6.36 12.33 2.57
N ARG A 69 -7.33 11.55 2.09
CA ARG A 69 -8.61 11.34 2.79
C ARG A 69 -8.40 10.70 4.16
N ILE A 70 -7.56 9.67 4.26
CA ILE A 70 -7.21 9.04 5.54
C ILE A 70 -6.57 10.05 6.48
N GLN A 71 -5.58 10.83 6.00
CA GLN A 71 -4.92 11.85 6.81
C GLN A 71 -5.89 12.93 7.31
N ASN A 72 -6.84 13.35 6.46
CA ASN A 72 -7.85 14.33 6.85
C ASN A 72 -8.81 13.76 7.91
N LEU A 73 -9.21 12.49 7.77
CA LEU A 73 -10.00 11.79 8.78
C LEU A 73 -9.20 11.65 10.08
N GLU A 74 -7.94 11.23 10.05
CA GLU A 74 -7.14 11.11 11.28
C GLU A 74 -7.03 12.40 12.08
N LYS A 75 -6.99 13.55 11.41
CA LYS A 75 -7.00 14.87 12.06
C LYS A 75 -8.32 15.19 12.76
N SER A 76 -9.43 14.64 12.28
CA SER A 76 -10.74 14.88 12.91
C SER A 76 -10.97 14.02 14.16
N TYR A 77 -10.13 13.02 14.45
CA TYR A 77 -10.23 12.20 15.66
C TYR A 77 -9.24 12.65 16.73
N ILE A 78 -9.50 12.20 17.97
CA ILE A 78 -8.64 12.48 19.12
C ILE A 78 -7.31 11.75 18.97
N THR A 79 -6.21 12.41 19.34
CA THR A 79 -4.89 11.76 19.38
C THR A 79 -4.67 11.07 20.73
N LYS A 80 -3.66 10.20 20.81
CA LYS A 80 -3.32 9.52 22.07
C LYS A 80 -2.97 10.53 23.16
N GLU A 81 -2.23 11.58 22.79
CA GLU A 81 -1.76 12.64 23.67
C GLU A 81 -2.92 13.46 24.25
N GLU A 82 -4.04 13.55 23.52
CA GLU A 82 -5.27 14.20 23.99
C GLU A 82 -6.18 13.25 24.79
N LEU A 83 -6.15 11.95 24.48
CA LEU A 83 -6.96 10.93 25.14
C LEU A 83 -6.45 10.62 26.55
N GLU A 84 -5.14 10.40 26.68
CA GLU A 84 -4.48 10.03 27.92
C GLU A 84 -4.82 10.95 29.11
N PRO A 85 -4.67 12.28 29.03
CA PRO A 85 -4.98 13.16 30.15
C PRO A 85 -6.47 13.11 30.52
N LYS A 86 -7.37 12.99 29.54
CA LYS A 86 -8.82 12.90 29.79
C LYS A 86 -9.19 11.63 30.54
N VAL A 87 -8.63 10.48 30.12
CA VAL A 87 -8.89 9.19 30.79
C VAL A 87 -8.29 9.18 32.19
N LYS A 88 -7.04 9.66 32.36
CA LYS A 88 -6.41 9.81 33.68
C LYS A 88 -7.24 10.68 34.61
N GLU A 89 -7.78 11.78 34.11
CA GLU A 89 -8.63 12.67 34.89
C GLU A 89 -9.94 11.99 35.32
N ILE A 90 -10.61 11.27 34.41
CA ILE A 90 -11.81 10.48 34.74
C ILE A 90 -11.48 9.46 35.83
N PHE A 91 -10.41 8.68 35.65
CA PHE A 91 -10.00 7.66 36.61
C PHE A 91 -9.66 8.25 37.97
N LYS A 92 -8.98 9.40 38.01
CA LYS A 92 -8.69 10.09 39.27
C LYS A 92 -9.95 10.56 40.00
N ARG A 93 -10.95 11.07 39.26
CA ARG A 93 -12.22 11.53 39.84
C ARG A 93 -13.12 10.38 40.30
N MET A 94 -13.06 9.26 39.60
CA MET A 94 -13.91 8.09 39.88
C MET A 94 -13.27 7.11 40.86
N SER A 95 -11.97 7.20 41.12
CA SER A 95 -11.31 6.37 42.14
C SER A 95 -11.78 6.77 43.53
N LEU A 96 -12.16 5.77 44.32
CA LEU A 96 -12.63 5.92 45.70
C LEU A 96 -11.72 5.11 46.64
N VAL A 97 -12.04 5.09 47.93
CA VAL A 97 -11.27 4.30 48.91
C VAL A 97 -11.36 2.80 48.61
N ASP A 98 -12.52 2.32 48.17
CA ASP A 98 -12.82 0.90 47.93
C ASP A 98 -12.26 0.35 46.60
N TYR A 99 -11.94 1.24 45.64
CA TYR A 99 -11.29 0.87 44.39
C TYR A 99 -10.52 2.04 43.75
N GLN A 100 -9.41 1.71 43.09
CA GLN A 100 -8.57 2.64 42.35
C GLN A 100 -8.42 2.19 40.90
N LEU A 101 -8.66 3.13 39.99
CA LEU A 101 -8.47 2.96 38.55
C LEU A 101 -7.16 3.61 38.13
N ASN A 102 -6.22 2.81 37.62
CA ASN A 102 -4.93 3.29 37.16
C ASN A 102 -4.82 3.13 35.65
N TYR A 103 -4.64 4.24 34.95
CA TYR A 103 -4.32 4.21 33.52
C TYR A 103 -2.87 3.77 33.33
N ILE A 104 -2.64 2.76 32.51
CA ILE A 104 -1.30 2.28 32.15
C ILE A 104 -0.88 2.87 30.81
N ASP A 105 -1.67 2.60 29.77
CA ASP A 105 -1.36 3.03 28.42
C ASP A 105 -2.60 3.05 27.53
N ALA A 106 -2.50 3.62 26.33
CA ALA A 106 -3.49 3.49 25.27
C ALA A 106 -2.80 3.16 23.95
N LYS A 107 -3.35 2.17 23.23
CA LYS A 107 -2.86 1.75 21.92
C LYS A 107 -3.88 2.06 20.84
N LYS A 108 -3.48 2.83 19.82
CA LYS A 108 -4.32 3.09 18.64
C LYS A 108 -4.48 1.80 17.83
N MET A 109 -5.72 1.42 17.53
CA MET A 109 -6.04 0.26 16.69
C MET A 109 -6.54 0.71 15.31
N CYS A 110 -7.41 1.71 15.28
CA CYS A 110 -7.96 2.30 14.06
C CYS A 110 -7.98 3.83 14.21
N ILE A 111 -8.41 4.52 13.14
CA ILE A 111 -8.51 5.99 13.13
C ILE A 111 -9.34 6.50 14.31
N ASP A 112 -10.44 5.81 14.61
CA ASP A 112 -11.44 6.14 15.62
C ASP A 112 -11.34 5.28 16.88
N ARG A 113 -10.43 4.31 16.98
CA ARG A 113 -10.42 3.31 18.06
C ARG A 113 -9.10 3.22 18.80
N TYR A 114 -9.20 3.16 20.12
CA TYR A 114 -8.11 2.94 21.05
C TYR A 114 -8.40 1.77 21.99
N ILE A 115 -7.38 1.00 22.33
CA ILE A 115 -7.42 0.07 23.46
C ILE A 115 -6.78 0.79 24.63
N ILE A 116 -7.58 1.13 25.63
CA ILE A 116 -7.10 1.67 26.90
C ILE A 116 -6.72 0.49 27.78
N VAL A 117 -5.51 0.51 28.31
CA VAL A 117 -4.99 -0.45 29.27
C VAL A 117 -5.12 0.18 30.65
N ALA A 118 -5.93 -0.44 31.50
CA ALA A 118 -6.19 0.03 32.85
C ALA A 118 -5.91 -1.08 33.86
N ARG A 119 -5.46 -0.70 35.05
CA ARG A 119 -5.34 -1.59 36.19
C ARG A 119 -6.32 -1.19 37.28
N ILE A 120 -7.06 -2.17 37.80
CA ILE A 120 -7.99 -1.99 38.90
C ILE A 120 -7.35 -2.55 40.16
N HIS A 121 -7.34 -1.76 41.23
CA HIS A 121 -7.06 -2.23 42.59
C HIS A 121 -8.33 -2.07 43.40
N THR A 122 -8.75 -3.09 44.13
CA THR A 122 -9.97 -3.05 44.93
C THR A 122 -9.88 -4.01 46.10
N GLU A 123 -10.57 -3.67 47.19
CA GLU A 123 -10.59 -4.46 48.43
C GLU A 123 -11.92 -5.22 48.63
N SER A 124 -12.92 -4.96 47.78
CA SER A 124 -14.23 -5.60 47.87
C SER A 124 -14.79 -6.00 46.49
N GLU A 125 -15.65 -7.02 46.47
CA GLU A 125 -16.34 -7.44 45.23
C GLU A 125 -17.25 -6.33 44.68
N ASN A 126 -17.81 -5.49 45.56
CA ASN A 126 -18.64 -4.36 45.16
C ASN A 126 -17.80 -3.27 44.50
N GLY A 127 -16.61 -3.00 45.03
CA GLY A 127 -15.63 -2.09 44.42
C GLY A 127 -15.17 -2.58 43.05
N LEU A 128 -14.96 -3.89 42.88
CA LEU A 128 -14.63 -4.48 41.59
C LEU A 128 -15.74 -4.24 40.56
N LYS A 129 -17.00 -4.55 40.91
CA LYS A 129 -18.15 -4.34 40.01
C LYS A 129 -18.34 -2.88 39.65
N ALA A 130 -18.12 -1.96 40.60
CA ALA A 130 -18.18 -0.53 40.33
C ALA A 130 -17.09 -0.08 39.35
N ALA A 131 -15.85 -0.53 39.55
CA ALA A 131 -14.72 -0.24 38.69
C ALA A 131 -14.92 -0.80 37.27
N GLU A 132 -15.38 -2.04 37.14
CA GLU A 132 -15.76 -2.65 35.85
C GLU A 132 -16.90 -1.88 35.17
N GLY A 133 -17.89 -1.41 35.94
CA GLY A 133 -18.96 -0.56 35.45
C GLY A 133 -18.44 0.73 34.81
N ILE A 134 -17.48 1.42 35.45
CA ILE A 134 -16.85 2.63 34.91
C ILE A 134 -16.08 2.33 33.62
N LEU A 135 -15.31 1.24 33.59
CA LEU A 135 -14.60 0.84 32.38
C LEU A 135 -15.57 0.48 31.25
N SER A 136 -16.68 -0.19 31.56
CA SER A 136 -17.72 -0.57 30.60
C SER A 136 -18.44 0.64 30.00
N TYR A 137 -18.55 1.74 30.75
CA TYR A 137 -19.10 2.99 30.25
C TYR A 137 -18.20 3.65 29.20
N LEU A 138 -16.88 3.46 29.31
CA LEU A 138 -15.92 3.95 28.31
C LEU A 138 -15.92 3.08 27.05
N GLY A 139 -16.21 1.79 27.17
CA GLY A 139 -16.26 0.88 26.03
C GLY A 139 -16.34 -0.59 26.42
N GLU A 140 -16.15 -1.47 25.45
CA GLU A 140 -16.18 -2.91 25.70
C GLU A 140 -14.93 -3.33 26.48
N ILE A 141 -15.12 -4.03 27.60
CA ILE A 141 -14.04 -4.44 28.49
C ILE A 141 -13.65 -5.89 28.27
N LYS A 142 -12.36 -6.18 28.38
CA LYS A 142 -11.81 -7.52 28.44
C LYS A 142 -10.76 -7.60 29.54
N LYS A 143 -10.96 -8.50 30.49
CA LYS A 143 -9.97 -8.82 31.53
C LYS A 143 -8.82 -9.64 30.94
N SER A 144 -7.60 -9.44 31.44
CA SER A 144 -6.45 -10.24 31.06
C SER A 144 -6.55 -11.65 31.63
N ASP A 145 -6.24 -12.66 30.82
CA ASP A 145 -6.20 -14.06 31.26
C ASP A 145 -4.99 -14.34 32.19
N LYS A 146 -4.02 -13.40 32.26
CA LYS A 146 -2.75 -13.56 32.99
C LYS A 146 -2.61 -12.69 34.23
N ASP A 147 -3.33 -11.57 34.30
CA ASP A 147 -3.24 -10.59 35.38
C ASP A 147 -4.65 -10.15 35.75
N ASP A 148 -5.11 -10.59 36.93
CA ASP A 148 -6.46 -10.33 37.39
C ASP A 148 -6.79 -8.85 37.62
N SER A 149 -5.76 -8.03 37.76
CA SER A 149 -5.92 -6.59 37.94
C SER A 149 -5.96 -5.83 36.61
N LEU A 150 -5.62 -6.47 35.49
CA LEU A 150 -5.41 -5.82 34.20
C LEU A 150 -6.63 -5.95 33.28
N TYR A 151 -7.08 -4.80 32.77
CA TYR A 151 -8.24 -4.68 31.91
C TYR A 151 -7.90 -3.90 30.63
N PHE A 152 -8.50 -4.35 29.54
CA PHE A 152 -8.43 -3.72 28.23
C PHE A 152 -9.81 -3.16 27.87
N VAL A 153 -9.88 -1.87 27.55
CA VAL A 153 -11.13 -1.21 27.17
C VAL A 153 -11.04 -0.79 25.71
N ASN A 154 -11.95 -1.30 24.89
CA ASN A 154 -12.12 -0.92 23.50
C ASN A 154 -12.92 0.40 23.42
N TYR A 155 -12.19 1.50 23.38
CA TYR A 155 -12.72 2.86 23.33
C TYR A 155 -12.91 3.32 21.89
N ILE A 156 -14.14 3.72 21.56
CA ILE A 156 -14.49 4.32 20.26
C ILE A 156 -14.56 5.84 20.46
N SER A 157 -13.59 6.54 19.87
CA SER A 157 -13.52 8.00 19.91
C SER A 157 -14.53 8.61 18.94
N LYS A 158 -15.17 9.69 19.39
CA LYS A 158 -16.01 10.53 18.53
C LYS A 158 -15.14 11.50 17.75
N ALA A 159 -15.55 11.81 16.52
CA ALA A 159 -14.92 12.89 15.76
C ALA A 159 -15.07 14.21 16.54
N LYS A 160 -14.03 15.04 16.49
CA LYS A 160 -14.04 16.40 17.02
C LYS A 160 -15.14 17.18 16.32
N GLU A 161 -16.02 17.82 17.08
CA GLU A 161 -16.93 18.81 16.52
C GLU A 161 -16.08 19.96 15.97
N ILE A 162 -16.08 20.11 14.65
CA ILE A 162 -15.49 21.28 14.00
C ILE A 162 -16.42 22.44 14.32
N LYS A 163 -16.04 23.27 15.30
CA LYS A 163 -16.67 24.58 15.52
C LYS A 163 -16.16 25.58 14.49
#